data_AF-A0A0F7KWI9-F1
#
_entry.id   AF-A0A0F7KWI9-F1
#
_cell.length_a   1.000
_cell.length_b   1.000
_cell.length_c   1.000
_cell.angle_alpha   90.00
_cell.angle_beta   90.00
_cell.angle_gamma   90.00
#
_symmetry.space_group_name_H-M   'P 1'
#
loop_
_entity.id
_entity.type
_entity.pdbx_description
1 polymer ?
#
loop_
_entity_poly.entity_id
_entity_poly.type
_entity_poly.pdbx_seq_one_letter_code
_entity_poly.pdbx_strand_id
1 'polypeptide(L)' 'MLALGCLFPVLLAIGGAMIGAMLGGNTGTLWGGIGGLALGCAVPAIMLFALGSARNKR' A
#
# COMPACT_ATOMS: atom_id res chain seq x y z
N MET A 1 9.49 1.38 -16.28
CA MET A 1 8.09 0.94 -16.02
C MET A 1 7.84 0.54 -14.56
N LEU A 2 8.85 0.15 -13.76
CA LEU A 2 8.69 -0.16 -12.32
C LEU A 2 8.36 1.03 -11.41
N ALA A 3 8.77 2.26 -11.77
CA ALA A 3 8.59 3.43 -10.92
C ALA A 3 7.11 3.81 -10.66
N LEU A 4 6.22 3.58 -11.63
CA LEU A 4 4.78 3.83 -11.46
C LEU A 4 4.14 2.88 -10.45
N GLY A 5 4.61 1.63 -10.38
CA GLY A 5 4.11 0.62 -9.44
C GLY A 5 4.50 0.90 -7.99
N CYS A 6 5.64 1.56 -7.75
CA CYS A 6 6.06 2.01 -6.41
C CYS A 6 5.46 3.36 -6.01
N LEU A 7 5.02 4.18 -6.95
CA LEU A 7 4.40 5.48 -6.63
C LEU A 7 3.06 5.28 -5.91
N PHE A 8 2.27 4.30 -6.35
CA PHE A 8 0.95 4.00 -5.80
C PHE A 8 0.96 3.60 -4.30
N PRO A 9 1.81 2.65 -3.84
CA PRO A 9 1.91 2.31 -2.42
C PRO A 9 2.38 3.49 -1.56
N VAL A 10 3.30 4.31 -2.08
CA VAL A 10 3.80 5.50 -1.36
C VAL A 10 2.69 6.55 -1.21
N LEU A 11 1.92 6.80 -2.28
CA LEU A 11 0.75 7.69 -2.23
C LEU A 11 -0.34 7.19 -1.28
N LEU A 12 -0.63 5.89 -1.25
CA LEU A 12 -1.58 5.29 -0.31
C LEU A 12 -1.08 5.36 1.14
N ALA A 13 0.21 5.16 1.38
CA ALA A 13 0.81 5.29 2.71
C ALA A 13 0.75 6.75 3.22
N ILE A 14 1.06 7.72 2.36
CA ILE A 14 0.98 9.15 2.71
C ILE A 14 -0.49 9.55 2.94
N GLY A 15 -1.41 9.14 2.07
CA GLY A 15 -2.84 9.41 2.22
C GLY A 15 -3.42 8.78 3.49
N GLY A 16 -3.07 7.52 3.78
CA GLY A 16 -3.47 6.82 4.99
C GLY A 16 -2.93 7.46 6.26
N ALA A 17 -1.67 7.89 6.26
CA ALA A 17 -1.07 8.62 7.37
C ALA A 17 -1.75 9.97 7.61
N MET A 18 -2.11 10.68 6.53
CA MET A 18 -2.76 12.00 6.60
C MET A 18 -4.21 11.89 7.11
N ILE A 19 -4.96 10.88 6.64
CA ILE A 19 -6.32 10.59 7.13
C ILE A 19 -6.27 10.13 8.59
N GLY A 20 -5.32 9.26 8.94
CA GLY A 20 -5.09 8.82 10.31
C GLY A 20 -4.75 9.98 11.25
N ALA A 21 -3.94 10.93 10.79
CA ALA A 21 -3.61 12.14 11.54
C ALA A 21 -4.86 12.96 11.89
N MET A 22 -5.77 13.12 10.93
CA MET A 22 -7.00 13.89 11.13
C MET A 22 -8.00 13.21 12.07
N LEU A 23 -8.06 11.87 12.10
CA LEU A 23 -9.01 11.16 12.96
C LEU A 23 -8.52 10.90 14.40
N GLY A 24 -7.21 10.84 14.64
CA GLY A 24 -6.68 10.37 15.93
C GLY A 24 -5.43 11.07 16.44
N GLY A 25 -5.04 12.20 15.83
CA GLY A 25 -3.80 12.90 16.19
C GLY A 25 -2.56 12.00 16.02
N ASN A 26 -1.63 12.04 16.97
CA ASN A 26 -0.33 11.35 16.86
C ASN A 26 -0.41 9.81 16.92
N THR A 27 -1.46 9.26 17.53
CA THR A 27 -1.70 7.81 17.53
C THR A 27 -2.35 7.38 16.21
N GLY A 28 -3.20 8.26 15.65
CA GLY A 28 -3.85 8.06 14.36
C GLY A 28 -2.89 8.14 13.18
N THR A 29 -1.85 8.98 13.22
CA THR A 29 -0.79 9.01 12.19
C THR A 29 -0.05 7.68 12.10
N LEU A 30 0.29 7.07 13.24
CA LEU A 30 0.97 5.77 13.29
C LEU A 30 0.10 4.66 12.71
N TRP A 31 -1.16 4.55 13.15
CA TRP A 31 -2.08 3.52 12.66
C TRP A 31 -2.52 3.75 11.21
N GLY A 32 -2.74 5.01 10.81
CA GLY A 32 -3.06 5.38 9.44
C GLY A 32 -1.88 5.12 8.49
N GLY A 33 -0.65 5.37 8.94
CA GLY A 33 0.57 5.06 8.19
C GLY A 33 0.77 3.55 8.02
N ILE A 34 0.64 2.77 9.11
CA ILE A 34 0.76 1.30 9.06
C ILE A 34 -0.36 0.69 8.20
N GLY A 35 -1.60 1.14 8.37
CA GLY A 35 -2.74 0.68 7.58
C GLY A 35 -2.63 1.05 6.09
N GLY A 36 -2.25 2.30 5.80
CA GLY A 36 -2.02 2.78 4.44
C GLY A 36 -0.86 2.07 3.74
N LEU A 37 0.21 1.76 4.47
CA LEU A 37 1.36 1.01 3.93
C LEU A 37 1.05 -0.47 3.76
N ALA A 38 0.27 -1.08 4.66
CA ALA A 38 -0.21 -2.46 4.51
C ALA A 38 -1.14 -2.61 3.29
N LEU A 39 -2.10 -1.70 3.11
CA LEU A 39 -2.97 -1.66 1.92
C LEU A 39 -2.17 -1.34 0.65
N GLY A 40 -1.24 -0.38 0.74
CA GLY A 40 -0.33 -0.01 -0.34
C GLY A 40 0.52 -1.18 -0.81
N CYS A 41 1.08 -1.99 0.11
CA CYS A 41 1.87 -3.18 -0.21
C CYS A 41 1.01 -4.39 -0.61
N ALA A 42 -0.23 -4.50 -0.12
CA ALA A 42 -1.13 -5.60 -0.49
C ALA A 42 -1.43 -5.60 -1.99
N VAL A 43 -1.72 -4.43 -2.58
CA VAL A 43 -2.04 -4.30 -4.02
C VAL A 43 -0.95 -4.88 -4.96
N PRO A 44 0.32 -4.46 -4.89
CA PRO A 44 1.40 -5.03 -5.70
C PRO A 44 1.72 -6.48 -5.33
N ALA A 45 1.56 -6.88 -4.06
CA ALA A 45 1.75 -8.27 -3.65
C ALA A 45 0.74 -9.21 -4.32
N ILE A 46 -0.55 -8.82 -4.38
CA ILE A 46 -1.60 -9.58 -5.05
C ILE A 46 -1.35 -9.63 -6.56
N MET A 47 -0.91 -8.52 -7.16
CA MET A 47 -0.57 -8.46 -8.59
C MET A 47 0.59 -9.41 -8.93
N LEU A 48 1.66 -9.40 -8.14
CA LEU A 48 2.82 -10.29 -8.33
C LEU A 48 2.46 -11.76 -8.07
N PHE A 49 1.60 -12.03 -7.09
CA PHE A 49 1.09 -13.37 -6.81
C PHE A 49 0.24 -13.89 -7.97
N ALA A 50 -0.67 -13.07 -8.50
CA ALA A 50 -1.48 -13.41 -9.68
C ALA A 50 -0.61 -13.65 -10.92
N LEU A 51 0.43 -12.83 -11.13
CA LEU A 51 1.35 -12.99 -12.25
C LEU A 51 2.23 -14.25 -12.12
N GLY A 52 2.68 -14.56 -10.91
CA GLY A 52 3.42 -15.79 -10.59
C GLY A 52 2.55 -17.03 -10.78
N SER A 53 1.30 -16.99 -10.31
CA SER A 53 0.32 -18.06 -10.49
C SER A 53 -0.02 -18.27 -11.98
N ALA A 54 -0.17 -17.18 -12.74
CA ALA A 54 -0.39 -17.24 -14.19
C ALA A 54 0.82 -17.78 -14.97
N ARG A 55 2.05 -17.48 -14.52
CA ARG A 55 3.29 -18.03 -15.10
C ARG A 55 3.51 -19.50 -14.76
N ASN A 56 3.15 -19.94 -13.56
CA ASN A 56 3.28 -21.33 -13.13
C ASN A 56 2.25 -22.27 -13.78
N LYS A 57 1.25 -21.70 -14.48
CA LYS A 57 0.22 -22.45 -15.22
C LYS A 57 0.53 -22.63 -16.72
N ARG A 58 1.66 -22.10 -17.21
CA ARG A 58 2.15 -22.32 -18.58
C ARG A 58 3.20 -23.42 -18.61
#